data_AF-A0A427B335-F1
#
_entry.id   AF-A0A427B335-F1
#
_cell.length_a   1.000
_cell.length_b   1.000
_cell.length_c   1.000
_cell.angle_alpha   90.00
_cell.angle_beta   90.00
_cell.angle_gamma   90.00
#
_symmetry.space_group_name_H-M   'P 1'
#
loop_
_entity.id
_entity.type
_entity.pdbx_description
1 polymer ?
#
loop_
_entity_poly.entity_id
_entity_poly.type
_entity_poly.pdbx_seq_one_letter_code
_entity_poly.pdbx_strand_id
1 'polypeptide(L)'
;MRKQARSAKTAAWCSYHVPRSFLKPKNNLMVVFEEHGGKPKDIEIVTVKRDNICTFVSAQHPAQIGTWSREDSQIRSAVGDAKPEARLECGEKKVIRSIVFASFGNPDGMCGNFTVGSCHTTQAKSVVEKVNGLHGTLQQHLLVPPLTHIVPPWQACLGKESCSLPVSAKAYGADAGCPGTTATLAVQAKCARKSKKD
;
A
#
# COMPACT_ATOMS: atom_id res chain seq x y z
N MET A 1 15.04 9.52 9.02
CA MET A 1 14.96 8.04 8.97
C MET A 1 13.99 7.56 10.04
N ARG A 2 13.32 6.38 9.91
CA ARG A 2 12.39 5.87 10.95
C ARG A 2 13.06 4.72 11.72
N LYS A 3 12.91 4.68 13.04
CA LYS A 3 13.47 3.63 13.91
C LYS A 3 12.44 2.52 14.14
N GLN A 4 12.90 1.29 14.27
CA GLN A 4 12.08 0.13 14.60
C GLN A 4 12.81 -0.72 15.62
N ALA A 5 12.06 -1.24 16.60
CA ALA A 5 12.56 -2.21 17.56
C ALA A 5 12.15 -3.62 17.13
N ARG A 6 13.07 -4.59 17.18
CA ARG A 6 12.80 -6.00 16.87
C ARG A 6 13.54 -6.93 17.84
N SER A 7 12.98 -8.12 18.07
CA SER A 7 13.61 -9.22 18.85
C SER A 7 14.33 -10.18 17.90
N ALA A 8 15.57 -10.53 18.21
CA ALA A 8 16.46 -11.26 17.30
C ALA A 8 16.25 -12.79 17.24
N LYS A 9 15.42 -13.41 18.10
CA LYS A 9 15.47 -14.88 18.33
C LYS A 9 14.16 -15.67 18.29
N THR A 10 13.00 -15.05 18.08
CA THR A 10 11.73 -15.80 18.02
C THR A 10 10.99 -15.52 16.72
N ALA A 11 10.50 -16.58 16.08
CA ALA A 11 9.73 -16.55 14.82
C ALA A 11 8.28 -16.01 15.01
N ALA A 12 8.10 -15.02 15.88
CA ALA A 12 6.87 -14.27 16.06
C ALA A 12 7.24 -12.76 16.10
N TRP A 13 7.40 -12.16 14.92
CA TRP A 13 8.00 -10.83 14.77
C TRP A 13 6.99 -9.70 14.96
N CYS A 14 6.73 -9.28 16.21
CA CYS A 14 6.07 -7.99 16.48
C CYS A 14 7.07 -6.85 16.31
N SER A 15 7.26 -6.39 15.06
CA SER A 15 8.20 -5.30 14.78
C SER A 15 7.55 -3.94 15.07
N TYR A 16 7.94 -3.27 16.16
CA TYR A 16 7.29 -2.03 16.59
C TYR A 16 7.87 -0.77 15.92
N HIS A 17 7.03 -0.02 15.20
CA HIS A 17 7.43 1.25 14.59
C HIS A 17 7.39 2.39 15.60
N VAL A 18 8.55 2.98 15.89
CA VAL A 18 8.62 4.18 16.75
C VAL A 18 8.17 5.41 15.94
N PRO A 19 7.06 6.08 16.32
CA PRO A 19 6.59 7.28 15.63
C PRO A 19 7.65 8.39 15.63
N ARG A 20 7.76 9.14 14.52
CA ARG A 20 8.74 10.23 14.43
C ARG A 20 8.47 11.35 15.44
N SER A 21 7.21 11.59 15.78
CA SER A 21 6.79 12.57 16.78
C SER A 21 7.39 12.30 18.17
N PHE A 22 7.78 11.06 18.47
CA PHE A 22 8.37 10.68 19.75
C PHE A 22 9.91 10.78 19.76
N LEU A 23 10.53 11.05 18.60
CA LEU A 23 11.98 11.09 18.45
C LEU A 23 12.51 12.52 18.44
N LYS A 24 13.41 12.82 19.37
CA LYS A 24 14.27 14.01 19.38
C LYS A 24 15.53 13.77 18.52
N PRO A 25 16.21 14.83 18.03
CA PRO A 25 17.44 14.68 17.26
C PRO A 25 18.56 13.94 17.99
N LYS A 26 18.68 14.13 19.31
CA LYS A 26 19.67 13.49 20.19
C LYS A 26 19.05 13.16 21.55
N ASN A 27 19.71 12.28 22.31
CA ASN A 27 19.38 11.97 23.71
C ASN A 27 17.92 11.52 23.92
N ASN A 28 17.48 10.55 23.12
CA ASN A 28 16.20 9.89 23.34
C ASN A 28 16.34 8.85 24.46
N LEU A 29 15.39 8.83 25.40
CA LEU A 29 15.25 7.76 26.39
C LEU A 29 14.21 6.75 25.87
N MET A 30 14.56 5.47 25.82
CA MET A 30 13.64 4.39 25.50
C MET A 30 13.45 3.54 26.74
N VAL A 31 12.19 3.40 27.17
CA VAL A 31 11.79 2.53 28.27
C VAL A 31 11.05 1.35 27.67
N VAL A 32 11.49 0.13 27.99
CA VAL A 32 10.87 -1.10 27.52
C VAL A 32 10.28 -1.82 28.71
N PHE A 33 8.98 -2.07 28.67
CA PHE A 33 8.29 -2.93 29.62
C PHE A 33 8.21 -4.33 29.03
N GLU A 34 8.62 -5.31 29.83
CA GLU A 34 8.51 -6.71 29.46
C GLU A 34 7.24 -7.28 30.09
N GLU A 35 6.44 -7.98 29.28
CA GLU A 35 5.13 -8.50 29.68
C GLU A 35 5.11 -10.04 29.81
N HIS A 36 5.90 -10.76 29.01
CA HIS A 36 5.80 -12.22 28.85
C HIS A 36 7.15 -12.96 28.96
N GLY A 37 8.14 -12.44 29.68
CA GLY A 37 9.47 -13.05 29.69
C GLY A 37 10.29 -12.71 28.44
N GLY A 38 11.61 -12.55 28.58
CA GLY A 38 12.52 -12.26 27.48
C GLY A 38 13.86 -11.69 27.94
N LYS A 39 14.85 -11.65 27.05
CA LYS A 39 16.15 -11.01 27.32
C LYS A 39 16.19 -9.65 26.61
N PRO A 40 16.18 -8.52 27.34
CA PRO A 40 16.22 -7.19 26.73
C PRO A 40 17.44 -6.95 25.83
N LYS A 41 18.54 -7.70 26.06
CA LYS A 41 19.75 -7.66 25.24
C LYS A 41 19.53 -8.09 23.78
N ASP A 42 18.48 -8.85 23.50
CA ASP A 42 18.14 -9.30 22.14
C ASP A 42 17.26 -8.29 21.38
N ILE A 43 16.97 -7.12 21.97
CA ILE A 43 16.24 -6.03 21.32
C ILE A 43 17.21 -5.17 20.51
N GLU A 44 16.96 -5.04 19.22
CA GLU A 44 17.74 -4.19 18.32
C GLU A 44 16.94 -2.97 17.86
N ILE A 45 17.55 -1.78 17.93
CA ILE A 45 16.99 -0.55 17.34
C ILE A 45 17.59 -0.34 15.96
N VAL A 46 16.85 -0.83 14.96
CA VAL A 46 17.25 -0.69 13.56
C VAL A 46 16.69 0.58 12.95
N THR A 47 17.43 1.13 12.00
CA THR A 47 16.94 2.22 11.17
C THR A 47 16.38 1.63 9.88
N VAL A 48 15.09 1.85 9.63
CA VAL A 48 14.42 1.26 8.47
C VAL A 48 14.42 2.26 7.32
N LYS A 49 15.04 1.87 6.21
CA LYS A 49 14.94 2.58 4.93
C LYS A 49 13.59 2.23 4.29
N ARG A 50 12.61 3.14 4.41
CA ARG A 50 11.26 3.02 3.82
C ARG A 50 11.22 3.28 2.31
N ASP A 51 12.22 2.76 1.60
CA ASP A 51 12.23 2.83 0.15
C ASP A 51 11.49 1.64 -0.45
N ASN A 52 11.14 0.64 0.36
CA ASN A 52 10.12 -0.35 0.02
C ASN A 52 8.88 0.00 0.85
N ILE A 53 7.77 0.28 0.18
CA ILE A 53 6.45 0.53 0.78
C ILE A 53 5.46 -0.52 0.29
N CYS A 54 4.40 -0.73 1.04
CA CYS A 54 3.44 -1.77 0.75
C CYS A 54 2.09 -1.45 1.37
N THR A 55 1.06 -2.09 0.85
CA THR A 55 -0.31 -2.07 1.36
C THR A 55 -0.92 -3.46 1.17
N PHE A 56 -1.78 -3.87 2.09
CA PHE A 56 -2.49 -5.15 2.10
C PHE A 56 -3.88 -4.90 2.68
N VAL A 57 -4.90 -4.82 1.83
CA VAL A 57 -6.25 -4.42 2.23
C VAL A 57 -7.27 -5.36 1.57
N SER A 58 -8.08 -6.00 2.39
CA SER A 58 -9.23 -6.80 1.95
C SER A 58 -10.44 -5.92 1.66
N ALA A 59 -11.27 -6.31 0.68
CA ALA A 59 -12.54 -5.68 0.38
C ALA A 59 -13.55 -5.69 1.54
N GLN A 60 -13.32 -6.53 2.55
CA GLN A 60 -14.11 -6.61 3.78
C GLN A 60 -13.66 -5.59 4.85
N HIS A 61 -12.55 -4.88 4.65
CA HIS A 61 -12.15 -3.83 5.58
C HIS A 61 -13.13 -2.66 5.55
N PRO A 62 -13.33 -1.97 6.68
CA PRO A 62 -14.12 -0.75 6.71
C PRO A 62 -13.45 0.36 5.89
N ALA A 63 -14.26 1.31 5.43
CA ALA A 63 -13.76 2.52 4.78
C ALA A 63 -12.97 3.41 5.74
N GLN A 64 -12.11 4.26 5.18
CA GLN A 64 -11.28 5.19 5.94
C GLN A 64 -12.15 6.12 6.81
N ILE A 65 -11.68 6.47 8.01
CA ILE A 65 -12.44 7.30 8.98
C ILE A 65 -12.95 8.61 8.36
N GLY A 66 -12.17 9.24 7.45
CA GLY A 66 -12.57 10.48 6.78
C GLY A 66 -13.75 10.38 5.81
N THR A 67 -14.20 9.16 5.49
CA THR A 67 -15.42 8.93 4.69
C THR A 67 -16.69 8.87 5.53
N TRP A 68 -16.57 9.00 6.86
CA TRP A 68 -17.70 8.99 7.79
C TRP A 68 -17.89 10.39 8.37
N SER A 69 -19.12 10.88 8.35
CA SER A 69 -19.54 12.11 9.02
C SER A 69 -20.57 11.79 10.09
N ARG A 70 -20.68 12.68 11.08
CA ARG A 70 -21.74 12.61 12.07
C ARG A 70 -22.76 13.70 11.76
N GLU A 71 -23.95 13.27 11.38
CA GLU A 71 -25.09 14.15 11.09
C GLU A 71 -26.28 13.67 11.91
N ASP A 72 -26.96 14.58 12.61
CA ASP A 72 -28.07 14.26 13.53
C ASP A 72 -27.75 13.17 14.56
N SER A 73 -26.55 13.23 15.14
CA SER A 73 -26.02 12.23 16.08
C SER A 73 -25.85 10.82 15.52
N GLN A 74 -26.17 10.57 14.25
CA GLN A 74 -25.94 9.31 13.56
C GLN A 74 -24.64 9.38 12.76
N ILE A 75 -23.88 8.27 12.76
CA ILE A 75 -22.71 8.13 11.89
C ILE A 75 -23.23 7.71 10.52
N ARG A 76 -23.00 8.55 9.52
CA ARG A 76 -23.35 8.29 8.13
C ARG A 76 -22.10 8.32 7.28
N SER A 77 -22.10 7.57 6.20
CA SER A 77 -21.04 7.71 5.21
C SER A 77 -21.24 9.05 4.50
N ALA A 78 -20.21 9.90 4.50
CA ALA A 78 -20.17 11.15 3.75
C ALA A 78 -20.12 10.92 2.22
N VAL A 79 -19.92 9.66 1.81
CA VAL A 79 -19.90 9.20 0.41
C VAL A 79 -20.81 7.99 0.30
N GLY A 80 -21.72 7.93 -0.67
CA GLY A 80 -22.80 6.91 -0.74
C GLY A 80 -22.41 5.48 -0.31
N ASP A 81 -21.41 4.88 -0.97
CA ASP A 81 -20.86 3.57 -0.60
C ASP A 81 -19.45 3.69 -0.01
N ALA A 82 -19.32 3.65 1.31
CA ALA A 82 -18.03 3.61 2.00
C ALA A 82 -17.30 2.28 1.73
N LYS A 83 -16.34 2.27 0.80
CA LYS A 83 -15.50 1.10 0.47
C LYS A 83 -14.07 1.26 0.96
N PRO A 84 -13.35 0.16 1.23
CA PRO A 84 -11.94 0.23 1.59
C PRO A 84 -11.09 0.76 0.43
N GLU A 85 -10.10 1.57 0.79
CA GLU A 85 -9.10 2.13 -0.11
C GLU A 85 -7.71 1.79 0.41
N ALA A 86 -6.83 1.36 -0.50
CA ALA A 86 -5.44 1.07 -0.21
C ALA A 86 -4.57 2.29 -0.54
N ARG A 87 -3.88 2.83 0.46
CA ARG A 87 -3.01 4.00 0.31
C ARG A 87 -1.53 3.62 0.35
N LEU A 88 -0.77 4.13 -0.61
CA LEU A 88 0.69 4.05 -0.65
C LEU A 88 1.27 5.46 -0.54
N GLU A 89 2.30 5.63 0.28
CA GLU A 89 2.93 6.93 0.49
C GLU A 89 4.43 6.77 0.71
N CYS A 90 5.20 7.47 -0.11
CA CYS A 90 6.64 7.62 0.05
C CYS A 90 6.94 8.70 1.10
N GLY A 91 8.11 8.58 1.74
CA GLY A 91 8.59 9.67 2.61
C GLY A 91 8.93 10.95 1.83
N GLU A 92 9.05 12.06 2.55
CA GLU A 92 9.35 13.40 1.99
C GLU A 92 10.36 13.40 0.84
N LYS A 93 10.02 14.12 -0.25
CA LYS A 93 10.84 14.31 -1.46
C LYS A 93 11.16 13.02 -2.22
N LYS A 94 10.36 11.96 -2.03
CA LYS A 94 10.46 10.71 -2.77
C LYS A 94 9.16 10.42 -3.49
N VAL A 95 9.28 9.80 -4.66
CA VAL A 95 8.18 9.35 -5.50
C VAL A 95 8.23 7.84 -5.65
N ILE A 96 7.08 7.23 -5.89
CA ILE A 96 6.96 5.82 -6.24
C ILE A 96 7.63 5.64 -7.60
N ARG A 97 8.75 4.91 -7.61
CA ARG A 97 9.61 4.73 -8.78
C ARG A 97 9.29 3.45 -9.53
N SER A 98 8.91 2.39 -8.83
CA SER A 98 8.49 1.14 -9.44
C SER A 98 7.52 0.36 -8.56
N ILE A 99 6.69 -0.47 -9.17
CA ILE A 99 5.86 -1.46 -8.47
C ILE A 99 6.59 -2.80 -8.55
N VAL A 100 6.87 -3.39 -7.40
CA VAL A 100 7.56 -4.68 -7.30
C VAL A 100 6.56 -5.82 -7.43
N PHE A 101 5.41 -5.67 -6.78
CA PHE A 101 4.35 -6.67 -6.72
C PHE A 101 2.99 -5.97 -6.67
N ALA A 102 1.99 -6.55 -7.32
CA ALA A 102 0.60 -6.18 -7.16
C ALA A 102 -0.29 -7.39 -7.47
N SER A 103 -1.23 -7.68 -6.59
CA SER A 103 -2.18 -8.78 -6.71
C SER A 103 -3.52 -8.40 -6.11
N PHE A 104 -4.61 -8.75 -6.80
CA PHE A 104 -5.95 -8.74 -6.23
C PHE A 104 -6.51 -10.17 -6.23
N GLY A 105 -6.92 -10.66 -5.06
CA GLY A 105 -7.39 -12.04 -4.85
C GLY A 105 -7.04 -12.54 -3.43
N ASN A 106 -6.24 -13.61 -3.32
CA ASN A 106 -5.67 -14.10 -2.05
C ASN A 106 -4.13 -14.08 -2.04
N PRO A 107 -3.49 -12.91 -2.17
CA PRO A 107 -2.05 -12.83 -1.93
C PRO A 107 -1.69 -13.29 -0.52
N ASP A 108 -0.53 -13.94 -0.40
CA ASP A 108 0.01 -14.41 0.88
C ASP A 108 1.37 -13.76 1.17
N GLY A 109 1.83 -13.93 2.40
CA GLY A 109 3.12 -13.42 2.87
C GLY A 109 3.04 -11.99 3.43
N MET A 110 4.22 -11.40 3.60
CA MET A 110 4.39 -10.12 4.26
C MET A 110 5.05 -9.10 3.34
N CYS A 111 4.95 -7.82 3.70
CA CYS A 111 5.63 -6.73 3.00
C CYS A 111 7.13 -7.03 2.82
N GLY A 112 7.58 -7.14 1.57
CA GLY A 112 8.94 -7.56 1.23
C GLY A 112 8.99 -8.94 0.55
N ASN A 113 7.99 -9.79 0.80
CA ASN A 113 7.90 -11.15 0.30
C ASN A 113 6.43 -11.55 0.06
N PHE A 114 5.69 -10.73 -0.69
CA PHE A 114 4.36 -11.12 -1.13
C PHE A 114 4.42 -12.17 -2.23
N THR A 115 3.51 -13.14 -2.17
CA THR A 115 3.34 -14.17 -3.19
C THR A 115 1.90 -14.16 -3.70
N VAL A 116 1.73 -14.56 -4.96
CA VAL A 116 0.39 -14.82 -5.50
C VAL A 116 -0.17 -16.08 -4.84
N GLY A 117 -1.47 -16.06 -4.52
CA GLY A 117 -2.19 -17.25 -4.05
C GLY A 117 -2.86 -18.00 -5.19
N SER A 118 -3.79 -18.90 -4.83
CA SER A 118 -4.56 -19.71 -5.79
C SER A 118 -5.50 -18.88 -6.67
N CYS A 119 -5.81 -17.65 -6.27
CA CYS A 119 -6.67 -16.74 -7.00
C CYS A 119 -6.03 -15.35 -7.10
N HIS A 120 -5.81 -14.92 -8.34
CA HIS A 120 -5.11 -13.68 -8.65
C HIS A 120 -5.54 -13.14 -10.02
N THR A 121 -5.71 -11.82 -10.12
CA THR A 121 -5.83 -11.14 -11.42
C THR A 121 -4.48 -10.62 -11.92
N THR A 122 -4.13 -11.01 -13.15
CA THR A 122 -2.91 -10.56 -13.85
C THR A 122 -2.92 -9.06 -14.17
N GLN A 123 -4.08 -8.40 -14.13
CA GLN A 123 -4.24 -6.99 -14.47
C GLN A 123 -3.86 -6.05 -13.32
N ALA A 124 -3.79 -6.53 -12.07
CA ALA A 124 -3.55 -5.70 -10.89
C ALA A 124 -2.26 -4.87 -11.03
N LYS A 125 -1.17 -5.48 -11.49
CA LYS A 125 0.11 -4.80 -11.69
C LYS A 125 0.04 -3.73 -12.76
N SER A 126 -0.52 -4.06 -13.92
CA SER A 126 -0.66 -3.12 -15.05
C SER A 126 -1.51 -1.90 -14.71
N VAL A 127 -2.54 -2.04 -13.87
CA VAL A 127 -3.37 -0.91 -13.43
C VAL A 127 -2.57 0.04 -12.53
N VAL A 128 -1.84 -0.50 -11.55
CA VAL A 128 -1.10 0.29 -10.57
C VAL A 128 0.15 0.94 -11.17
N GLU A 129 0.78 0.29 -12.16
CA GLU A 129 1.98 0.76 -12.86
C GLU A 129 1.72 1.87 -13.88
N LYS A 130 0.49 2.27 -14.16
CA LYS A 130 0.24 3.34 -15.14
C LYS A 130 0.96 4.63 -14.74
N VAL A 131 1.57 5.29 -15.73
CA VAL A 131 2.17 6.62 -15.60
C VAL A 131 1.17 7.64 -16.11
N ASN A 132 0.85 8.65 -15.31
CA ASN A 132 0.15 9.83 -15.84
C ASN A 132 1.18 10.71 -16.57
N GLY A 133 1.21 10.62 -17.90
CA GLY A 133 1.96 11.51 -18.81
C GLY A 133 2.55 10.71 -19.98
N LEU A 134 2.33 11.01 -21.25
CA LEU A 134 1.94 12.25 -21.93
C LEU A 134 0.98 11.91 -23.08
N HIS A 135 -0.09 12.70 -23.25
CA HIS A 135 -0.68 12.85 -24.58
C HIS A 135 0.29 13.73 -25.38
N GLY A 136 1.08 13.11 -26.24
CA GLY A 136 2.07 13.78 -27.08
C GLY A 136 2.42 12.92 -28.29
N THR A 137 1.86 13.31 -29.45
CA THR A 137 2.19 12.95 -30.84
C THR A 137 1.79 11.56 -31.40
N LEU A 138 0.60 11.53 -32.01
CA LEU A 138 0.20 11.01 -33.34
C LEU A 138 0.72 9.66 -33.90
N GLN A 139 -0.26 8.75 -34.09
CA GLN A 139 -0.53 7.87 -35.27
C GLN A 139 0.44 6.68 -35.53
N GLN A 140 0.02 5.44 -35.85
CA GLN A 140 -1.04 5.00 -36.77
C GLN A 140 -1.57 3.57 -36.45
N HIS A 141 -2.89 3.40 -36.63
CA HIS A 141 -3.66 2.20 -37.01
C HIS A 141 -3.16 0.78 -36.62
N LEU A 142 -3.86 0.13 -35.70
CA LEU A 142 -4.42 -1.21 -35.92
C LEU A 142 -5.66 -1.41 -35.03
N LEU A 143 -6.69 -2.04 -35.60
CA LEU A 143 -8.03 -2.26 -35.05
C LEU A 143 -8.00 -2.83 -33.62
N VAL A 144 -8.47 -2.05 -32.63
CA VAL A 144 -8.78 -2.55 -31.29
C VAL A 144 -10.28 -2.39 -31.06
N PRO A 145 -11.02 -3.45 -30.66
CA PRO A 145 -12.45 -3.36 -30.33
C PRO A 145 -12.70 -2.36 -29.18
N PRO A 146 -13.93 -1.83 -29.01
CA PRO A 146 -14.20 -0.71 -28.13
C PRO A 146 -13.91 -1.08 -26.67
N LEU A 147 -12.74 -0.66 -26.16
CA LEU A 147 -12.38 -0.83 -24.76
C LEU A 147 -13.17 0.16 -23.91
N THR A 148 -14.20 -0.33 -23.23
CA THR A 148 -14.91 0.33 -22.13
C THR A 148 -14.07 0.45 -20.84
N HIS A 149 -12.75 0.34 -20.92
CA HIS A 149 -11.84 0.34 -19.76
C HIS A 149 -11.00 1.62 -19.71
N ILE A 150 -11.67 2.76 -19.54
CA ILE A 150 -11.00 3.99 -19.09
C ILE A 150 -10.59 3.74 -17.63
N VAL A 151 -9.35 3.31 -17.41
CA VAL A 151 -8.76 3.24 -16.07
C VAL A 151 -8.58 4.68 -15.58
N PRO A 152 -9.25 5.10 -14.49
CA PRO A 152 -9.16 6.46 -14.01
C PRO A 152 -7.70 6.88 -13.71
N PRO A 153 -7.28 8.11 -14.07
CA PRO A 153 -5.91 8.59 -13.85
C PRO A 153 -5.44 8.57 -12.39
N TRP A 154 -6.35 8.49 -11.42
CA TRP A 154 -6.00 8.42 -10.00
C TRP A 154 -5.44 7.05 -9.59
N GLN A 155 -5.76 5.97 -10.32
CA GLN A 155 -5.32 4.59 -10.02
C GLN A 155 -3.85 4.31 -10.40
N ALA A 156 -3.19 5.28 -11.02
CA ALA A 156 -1.76 5.27 -11.35
C ALA A 156 -0.91 5.69 -10.13
N CYS A 157 0.08 4.88 -9.75
CA CYS A 157 0.98 5.18 -8.62
C CYS A 157 2.35 5.71 -9.04
N LEU A 158 2.85 5.36 -10.22
CA LEU A 158 4.21 5.75 -10.63
C LEU A 158 4.37 7.27 -10.74
N GLY A 159 5.53 7.76 -10.27
CA GLY A 159 5.90 9.18 -10.30
C GLY A 159 5.23 10.06 -9.24
N LYS A 160 4.30 9.52 -8.45
CA LYS A 160 3.60 10.26 -7.39
C LYS A 160 4.25 10.02 -6.03
N GLU A 161 4.12 10.99 -5.11
CA GLU A 161 4.57 10.81 -3.73
C GLU A 161 3.63 9.91 -2.93
N SER A 162 2.33 9.97 -3.25
CA SER A 162 1.31 9.06 -2.73
C SER A 162 0.29 8.71 -3.80
N CYS A 163 -0.38 7.56 -3.63
CA CYS A 163 -1.50 7.15 -4.44
C CYS A 163 -2.52 6.39 -3.59
N SER A 164 -3.75 6.39 -4.09
CA SER A 164 -4.93 5.80 -3.47
C SER A 164 -5.55 4.84 -4.49
N LEU A 165 -5.78 3.59 -4.07
CA LEU A 165 -6.17 2.48 -4.92
C LEU A 165 -7.47 1.86 -4.41
N PRO A 166 -8.49 1.66 -5.27
CA PRO A 166 -9.75 1.10 -4.82
C PRO A 166 -9.61 -0.39 -4.58
N VAL A 167 -10.14 -0.90 -3.47
CA VAL A 167 -10.13 -2.33 -3.21
C VAL A 167 -11.42 -2.94 -3.74
N SER A 168 -11.46 -3.22 -5.05
CA SER A 168 -12.63 -3.82 -5.70
C SER A 168 -12.27 -4.71 -6.90
N ALA A 169 -13.01 -5.80 -7.09
CA ALA A 169 -12.81 -6.72 -8.21
C ALA A 169 -12.94 -6.02 -9.57
N LYS A 170 -13.93 -5.12 -9.71
CA LYS A 170 -14.18 -4.34 -10.94
C LYS A 170 -12.98 -3.50 -11.36
N ALA A 171 -12.26 -2.91 -10.41
CA ALA A 171 -11.11 -2.05 -10.72
C ALA A 171 -9.93 -2.80 -11.35
N TYR A 172 -9.83 -4.10 -11.08
CA TYR A 172 -8.71 -4.94 -11.54
C TYR A 172 -9.16 -6.08 -12.46
N GLY A 173 -10.40 -6.04 -12.96
CA GLY A 173 -10.97 -7.10 -13.79
C GLY A 173 -10.82 -8.49 -13.17
N ALA A 174 -10.99 -8.60 -11.85
CA ALA A 174 -10.89 -9.88 -11.15
C ALA A 174 -12.17 -10.71 -11.36
N ASP A 175 -12.00 -12.03 -11.51
CA ASP A 175 -13.08 -12.97 -11.73
C ASP A 175 -13.99 -13.09 -10.50
N ALA A 176 -15.31 -13.04 -10.72
CA ALA A 176 -16.33 -13.22 -9.69
C ALA A 176 -16.46 -14.67 -9.22
N GLY A 177 -15.94 -15.63 -9.99
CA GLY A 177 -15.97 -17.07 -9.68
C GLY A 177 -14.88 -17.57 -8.71
N CYS A 178 -14.07 -16.67 -8.15
CA CYS A 178 -12.97 -17.02 -7.25
C CYS A 178 -13.47 -17.56 -5.89
N PRO A 179 -13.33 -18.88 -5.62
CA PRO A 179 -13.82 -19.46 -4.37
C PRO A 179 -12.85 -19.18 -3.21
N GLY A 180 -13.38 -18.69 -2.09
CA GLY A 180 -12.68 -18.71 -0.79
C GLY A 180 -11.79 -17.52 -0.45
N THR A 181 -11.99 -16.32 -1.01
CA THR A 181 -11.09 -15.18 -0.71
C THR A 181 -11.84 -13.92 -0.29
N THR A 182 -11.24 -13.19 0.66
CA THR A 182 -11.69 -11.89 1.18
C THR A 182 -11.46 -10.73 0.19
N ALA A 183 -11.24 -11.03 -1.10
CA ALA A 183 -10.95 -10.09 -2.18
C ALA A 183 -9.92 -9.03 -1.76
N THR A 184 -8.65 -9.43 -1.70
CA THR A 184 -7.57 -8.63 -1.10
C THR A 184 -6.65 -8.03 -2.15
N LEU A 185 -6.42 -6.72 -2.04
CA LEU A 185 -5.40 -5.99 -2.78
C LEU A 185 -4.11 -5.95 -1.97
N ALA A 186 -3.05 -6.55 -2.51
CA ALA A 186 -1.68 -6.40 -1.99
C ALA A 186 -0.81 -5.72 -3.04
N VAL A 187 -0.11 -4.65 -2.66
CA VAL A 187 0.82 -3.92 -3.53
C VAL A 187 2.10 -3.65 -2.77
N GLN A 188 3.24 -3.84 -3.44
CA GLN A 188 4.56 -3.48 -2.95
C GLN A 188 5.26 -2.61 -3.99
N ALA A 189 5.84 -1.50 -3.55
CA ALA A 189 6.45 -0.51 -4.41
C ALA A 189 7.78 0.00 -3.85
N LYS A 190 8.63 0.52 -4.75
CA LYS A 190 9.90 1.15 -4.40
C LYS A 190 9.81 2.67 -4.55
N CYS A 191 10.24 3.40 -3.53
CA CYS A 191 10.37 4.85 -3.53
C CYS A 191 11.80 5.28 -3.86
N ALA A 192 11.95 6.34 -4.65
CA ALA A 192 13.23 6.97 -4.93
C ALA A 192 13.12 8.50 -4.82
N ARG A 193 14.23 9.20 -4.62
CA ARG A 193 14.23 10.66 -4.67
C ARG A 193 13.77 11.14 -6.04
N LYS A 194 12.97 12.20 -6.08
CA LYS A 194 12.60 12.85 -7.34
C LYS A 194 13.88 13.37 -8.00
N SER A 195 14.15 12.99 -9.26
CA SER A 195 15.25 13.55 -10.03
C SER A 195 15.01 15.06 -10.18
N LYS A 196 16.03 15.89 -9.92
CA LYS A 196 15.97 17.28 -10.35
C LYS A 196 15.91 17.27 -11.88
N LYS A 197 14.95 18.00 -12.43
CA LYS A 197 14.97 18.34 -13.85
C LYS A 197 15.91 19.54 -13.91
N ASP A 198 17.11 19.32 -14.43
CA ASP A 198 18.06 20.40 -14.69
C ASP A 198 17.49 21.37 -15.73
#